data_AF-A0A7Y2YJ53-F1
#
_entry.id   AF-A0A7Y2YJ53-F1
#
_cell.length_a   1.000
_cell.length_b   1.000
_cell.length_c   1.000
_cell.angle_alpha   90.00
_cell.angle_beta   90.00
_cell.angle_gamma   90.00
#
_symmetry.space_group_name_H-M   'P 1'
#
loop_
_entity.id
_entity.type
_entity.pdbx_description
1 polymer ?
#
loop_
_entity_poly.entity_id
_entity_poly.type
_entity_poly.pdbx_seq_one_letter_code
_entity_poly.pdbx_strand_id
1 'polypeptide(L)'
;MTPKRTKGPGRVRIIAGRWRGSRLQVPDLPGLRPTGDRARETVFNWLQVHLRDAHCADLFAGTGALGLEAASRGAAEVVLVEKQAPACAALRENIARLRADNVR
;
A
#
# COMPACT_ATOMS: atom_id res chain seq x y z
N MET A 1 -31.92 10.21 14.61
CA MET A 1 -30.55 9.67 14.55
C MET A 1 -30.49 8.64 13.43
N THR A 2 -29.98 9.03 12.26
CA THR A 2 -29.75 8.11 11.13
C THR A 2 -28.51 7.26 11.41
N PRO A 3 -28.56 5.92 11.28
CA PRO A 3 -27.39 5.10 11.46
C PRO A 3 -26.34 5.46 10.39
N LYS A 4 -25.15 5.88 10.83
CA LYS A 4 -23.99 6.04 9.94
C LYS A 4 -23.72 4.68 9.29
N ARG A 5 -23.92 4.57 7.97
CA ARG A 5 -23.48 3.41 7.17
C ARG A 5 -22.01 3.13 7.51
N THR A 6 -21.74 1.99 8.12
CA THR A 6 -20.39 1.45 8.22
C THR A 6 -19.93 1.17 6.79
N LYS A 7 -18.99 1.97 6.28
CA LYS A 7 -18.36 1.70 4.98
C LYS A 7 -17.63 0.36 5.16
N GLY A 8 -18.01 -0.66 4.39
CA GLY A 8 -17.26 -1.92 4.36
C GLY A 8 -15.78 -1.67 4.08
N PRO A 9 -14.89 -2.64 4.39
CA PRO A 9 -13.45 -2.44 4.36
C PRO A 9 -13.01 -1.81 3.04
N GLY A 10 -12.33 -0.67 3.14
CA GLY A 10 -11.86 0.07 1.98
C GLY A 10 -10.98 -0.82 1.10
N ARG A 11 -11.25 -0.88 -0.20
CA ARG A 11 -10.43 -1.66 -1.12
C ARG A 11 -9.44 -0.71 -1.81
N VAL A 12 -8.16 -0.91 -1.53
CA VAL A 12 -7.07 -0.26 -2.26
C VAL A 12 -6.58 -1.21 -3.35
N ARG A 13 -6.23 -0.69 -4.53
CA ARG A 13 -5.75 -1.48 -5.65
C ARG A 13 -4.35 -1.03 -6.07
N ILE A 14 -3.48 -2.00 -6.36
CA ILE A 14 -2.18 -1.76 -6.99
C ILE A 14 -2.42 -1.40 -8.46
N ILE A 15 -1.83 -0.29 -8.91
CA ILE A 15 -2.14 0.38 -10.17
C ILE A 15 -1.29 -0.14 -11.32
N ALA A 16 0.01 -0.39 -11.08
CA ALA A 16 0.94 -0.88 -12.11
C ALA A 16 1.98 -1.85 -11.55
N GLY A 17 2.84 -2.34 -12.45
CA GLY A 17 3.92 -3.27 -12.11
C GLY A 17 3.49 -4.72 -11.96
N ARG A 18 4.32 -5.52 -11.29
CA ARG A 18 4.18 -6.98 -11.14
C ARG A 18 2.83 -7.39 -10.56
N TRP A 19 2.29 -6.61 -9.63
CA TRP A 19 1.04 -6.93 -8.92
C TRP A 19 -0.16 -6.10 -9.38
N ARG A 20 -0.07 -5.48 -10.56
CA ARG A 20 -1.14 -4.65 -11.14
C ARG A 20 -2.52 -5.32 -11.02
N GLY A 21 -3.50 -4.57 -10.52
CA GLY A 21 -4.87 -5.03 -10.34
C GLY A 21 -5.14 -5.77 -9.03
N SER A 22 -4.10 -6.13 -8.28
CA SER A 22 -4.25 -6.78 -6.98
C SER A 22 -4.95 -5.85 -5.98
N ARG A 23 -5.89 -6.41 -5.22
CA ARG A 23 -6.62 -5.70 -4.17
C ARG A 23 -5.93 -5.93 -2.83
N LEU A 24 -5.60 -4.85 -2.15
CA LEU A 24 -5.07 -4.89 -0.78
C LEU A 24 -6.24 -4.99 0.20
N GLN A 25 -6.10 -5.88 1.18
CA GLN A 25 -7.01 -5.93 2.30
C GLN A 25 -6.63 -4.83 3.27
N VAL A 26 -7.58 -3.95 3.57
CA VAL A 26 -7.36 -2.82 4.48
C VAL A 26 -8.37 -2.95 5.63
N PRO A 27 -7.91 -2.93 6.89
CA PRO A 27 -8.80 -3.00 8.03
C PRO A 27 -9.59 -1.69 8.13
N ASP A 28 -10.84 -1.77 8.59
CA ASP A 28 -11.65 -0.58 8.85
C ASP A 28 -11.24 0.01 10.22
N LEU A 29 -10.17 0.81 10.22
CA LEU A 29 -9.63 1.44 11.44
C LEU A 29 -9.86 2.96 11.41
N PRO A 30 -10.23 3.55 12.56
CA PRO A 30 -10.24 5.00 12.71
C PRO A 30 -8.88 5.62 12.36
N GLY A 31 -8.87 6.57 11.44
CA GLY A 31 -7.67 7.30 11.05
C GLY A 31 -6.96 6.78 9.80
N LEU A 32 -7.28 5.57 9.31
CA LEU A 32 -6.81 5.15 7.99
C LEU A 32 -7.47 6.00 6.91
N ARG A 33 -6.64 6.74 6.16
CA ARG A 33 -7.05 7.50 4.99
C ARG A 33 -6.33 6.91 3.78
N PRO A 34 -7.00 6.04 3.00
CA PRO A 34 -6.40 5.52 1.79
C PRO A 34 -6.02 6.66 0.85
N THR A 35 -4.75 6.72 0.43
CA THR A 35 -4.33 7.65 -0.62
C THR A 35 -5.13 7.36 -1.89
N GLY A 36 -5.75 8.37 -2.49
CA GLY A 36 -6.55 8.17 -3.71
C GLY A 36 -5.71 7.68 -4.89
N ASP A 37 -6.30 6.88 -5.78
CA ASP A 37 -5.60 6.29 -6.94
C ASP A 37 -4.86 7.36 -7.77
N ARG A 38 -5.52 8.50 -8.04
CA ARG A 38 -4.92 9.62 -8.79
C ARG A 38 -3.68 10.21 -8.13
N ALA A 39 -3.67 10.34 -6.80
CA ALA A 39 -2.51 10.88 -6.09
C ALA A 39 -1.34 9.89 -6.13
N ARG A 40 -1.61 8.59 -5.99
CA ARG A 40 -0.59 7.54 -6.17
C ARG A 40 -0.05 7.55 -7.60
N GLU A 41 -0.91 7.59 -8.62
CA GLU A 41 -0.50 7.67 -10.02
C GLU A 41 0.44 8.85 -10.28
N THR A 42 0.08 10.06 -9.83
CA THR A 42 0.91 11.26 -9.99
C THR A 42 2.30 11.08 -9.38
N VAL A 43 2.38 10.63 -8.12
CA VAL A 43 3.67 10.40 -7.44
C VAL A 43 4.51 9.38 -8.20
N PHE A 44 3.91 8.27 -8.62
CA PHE A 44 4.65 7.21 -9.30
C PHE A 44 5.02 7.55 -10.74
N ASN A 45 4.29 8.45 -11.41
CA ASN A 45 4.70 9.00 -12.70
C ASN A 45 5.97 9.85 -12.56
N TRP A 46 6.08 10.63 -11.48
CA TRP A 46 7.30 11.41 -11.20
C TRP A 46 8.49 10.52 -10.85
N LEU A 47 8.25 9.47 -10.05
CA LEU A 47 9.31 8.58 -9.57
C LEU A 47 9.68 7.46 -10.55
N GLN A 48 8.97 7.32 -11.67
CA GLN A 48 9.10 6.15 -12.56
C GLN A 48 10.54 5.87 -13.00
N VAL A 49 11.30 6.91 -13.33
CA VAL A 49 12.69 6.78 -13.81
C VAL A 49 13.69 6.47 -12.69
N HIS A 50 13.28 6.60 -11.43
CA HIS A 50 14.14 6.40 -10.26
C HIS A 50 13.82 5.10 -9.49
N LEU A 51 12.72 4.42 -9.82
CA LEU A 51 12.21 3.31 -9.00
C LEU A 51 12.91 1.99 -9.23
N ARG A 52 13.41 1.75 -10.44
CA ARG A 52 14.06 0.48 -10.75
C ARG A 52 15.29 0.32 -9.87
N ASP A 53 15.33 -0.81 -9.17
CA ASP A 53 16.41 -1.20 -8.24
C ASP A 53 16.61 -0.25 -7.04
N ALA A 54 15.65 0.63 -6.76
CA ALA A 54 15.72 1.55 -5.62
C ALA A 54 15.44 0.86 -4.29
N HIS A 55 16.01 1.41 -3.21
CA HIS A 55 15.62 1.10 -1.84
C HIS A 55 14.67 2.20 -1.33
N CYS A 56 13.46 1.81 -0.94
CA CYS A 56 12.43 2.75 -0.50
C CYS A 56 12.06 2.53 0.98
N ALA A 57 11.63 3.60 1.64
CA ALA A 57 11.05 3.54 2.98
C ALA A 57 9.70 4.27 2.98
N ASP A 58 8.65 3.57 3.38
CA ASP A 58 7.32 4.13 3.63
C ASP A 58 7.13 4.25 5.15
N LEU A 59 7.41 5.44 5.68
CA LEU A 59 7.55 5.67 7.12
C LEU A 59 6.21 5.74 7.88
N PHE A 60 5.10 5.81 7.14
CA PHE A 60 3.74 5.86 7.66
C PHE A 60 2.85 5.02 6.76
N ALA A 61 3.22 3.75 6.62
CA ALA A 61 2.71 2.88 5.58
C ALA A 61 1.18 2.78 5.59
N GLY A 62 0.54 2.76 6.77
CA GLY A 62 -0.90 2.65 6.93
C GLY A 62 -1.43 1.43 6.19
N THR A 63 -2.08 1.67 5.05
CA THR A 63 -2.60 0.61 4.17
C THR A 63 -1.52 -0.12 3.34
N GLY A 64 -0.30 0.42 3.29
CA GLY A 64 0.83 -0.06 2.48
C GLY A 64 0.74 0.30 1.01
N ALA A 65 -0.22 1.13 0.64
CA ALA A 65 -0.54 1.41 -0.76
C ALA A 65 0.64 2.03 -1.54
N LEU A 66 1.44 2.89 -0.92
CA LEU A 66 2.58 3.53 -1.58
C LEU A 66 3.77 2.56 -1.64
N GLY A 67 4.21 2.02 -0.51
CA GLY A 67 5.32 1.08 -0.49
C GLY A 67 5.11 -0.16 -1.36
N LEU A 68 3.92 -0.78 -1.34
CA LEU A 68 3.62 -1.94 -2.19
C LEU A 68 3.53 -1.57 -3.68
N GLU A 69 3.14 -0.35 -4.02
CA GLU A 69 3.17 0.15 -5.39
C GLU A 69 4.60 0.37 -5.88
N ALA A 70 5.50 0.86 -5.01
CA ALA A 70 6.93 0.99 -5.32
C ALA A 70 7.57 -0.38 -5.58
N ALA A 71 7.32 -1.35 -4.70
CA ALA A 71 7.80 -2.72 -4.88
C ALA A 71 7.23 -3.36 -6.17
N SER A 72 5.93 -3.17 -6.44
CA SER A 72 5.31 -3.67 -7.68
C SER A 72 6.00 -3.12 -8.94
N ARG A 73 6.46 -1.86 -8.89
CA ARG A 73 7.11 -1.15 -10.00
C ARG A 73 8.62 -1.40 -10.14
N GLY A 74 9.19 -2.26 -9.30
CA GLY A 74 10.58 -2.73 -9.45
C GLY A 74 11.59 -2.11 -8.49
N ALA A 75 11.15 -1.53 -7.37
CA ALA A 75 12.05 -1.24 -6.26
C ALA A 75 12.75 -2.54 -5.80
N ALA A 76 14.06 -2.47 -5.56
CA ALA A 76 14.85 -3.61 -5.09
C ALA A 76 14.44 -4.02 -3.66
N GLU A 77 14.12 -3.04 -2.82
CA GLU A 77 13.73 -3.25 -1.43
C GLU A 77 12.77 -2.15 -0.97
N VAL A 78 11.77 -2.50 -0.16
CA VAL A 78 10.88 -1.53 0.48
C VAL A 78 10.71 -1.85 1.96
N VAL A 79 10.95 -0.85 2.81
CA VAL A 79 10.70 -0.91 4.26
C VAL A 79 9.39 -0.22 4.57
N LEU A 80 8.48 -0.91 5.27
CA LEU A 80 7.23 -0.34 5.75
C LEU A 80 7.29 -0.11 7.25
N VAL A 81 7.05 1.12 7.68
CA VAL A 81 6.93 1.48 9.10
C VAL A 81 5.48 1.85 9.39
N GLU A 82 4.88 1.17 10.35
CA GLU A 82 3.51 1.42 10.81
C GLU A 82 3.42 1.25 12.33
N LYS A 83 2.65 2.13 12.97
CA LYS A 83 2.50 2.20 14.43
C LYS A 83 1.33 1.36 14.93
N GLN A 84 0.23 1.31 14.17
CA GLN A 84 -0.99 0.61 14.56
C GLN A 84 -0.87 -0.89 14.31
N ALA A 85 -0.88 -1.68 15.38
CA ALA A 85 -0.74 -3.14 15.30
C ALA A 85 -1.74 -3.82 14.33
N PRO A 86 -3.03 -3.43 14.26
CA PRO A 86 -3.96 -4.05 13.31
C PRO A 86 -3.64 -3.71 11.84
N ALA A 87 -3.09 -2.52 11.56
CA ALA A 87 -2.62 -2.16 10.23
C ALA A 87 -1.36 -2.94 9.86
N CYS A 88 -0.40 -3.09 10.80
CA CYS A 88 0.77 -3.94 10.62
C CYS A 88 0.42 -5.40 10.29
N ALA A 89 -0.59 -5.97 10.96
CA ALA A 89 -1.06 -7.32 10.67
C ALA A 89 -1.58 -7.44 9.23
N ALA A 90 -2.44 -6.50 8.80
CA ALA A 90 -2.96 -6.47 7.43
C ALA A 90 -1.86 -6.25 6.38
N LEU A 91 -0.83 -5.47 6.68
CA LEU A 91 0.35 -5.32 5.82
C LEU A 91 1.06 -6.66 5.62
N ARG A 92 1.35 -7.38 6.71
CA ARG A 92 1.99 -8.71 6.66
C ARG A 92 1.17 -9.70 5.84
N GLU A 93 -0.15 -9.72 6.01
CA GLU A 93 -1.04 -10.56 5.21
C GLU A 93 -0.99 -10.21 3.72
N ASN A 94 -1.00 -8.92 3.38
CA ASN A 94 -0.87 -8.48 1.98
C ASN A 94 0.49 -8.85 1.38
N ILE A 95 1.58 -8.67 2.13
CA ILE A 95 2.94 -9.05 1.72
C ILE A 95 3.00 -10.55 1.42
N ALA A 96 2.52 -11.39 2.35
CA ALA A 96 2.49 -12.84 2.17
C ALA A 96 1.63 -13.25 0.96
N ARG A 97 0.44 -12.67 0.82
CA ARG A 97 -0.48 -12.96 -0.30
C ARG A 97 0.10 -12.57 -1.65
N LEU A 98 0.86 -11.48 -1.71
CA LEU A 98 1.52 -11.00 -2.93
C LEU A 98 2.86 -11.70 -3.19
N ARG A 99 3.37 -12.49 -2.24
CA ARG A 99 4.73 -13.04 -2.25
C ARG A 99 5.76 -11.93 -2.50
N ALA A 100 5.62 -10.86 -1.73
CA ALA A 100 6.41 -9.64 -1.85
C ALA A 100 7.71 -9.78 -1.05
N ASP A 101 8.62 -10.63 -1.53
CA ASP A 101 9.85 -11.01 -0.81
C ASP A 101 10.83 -9.84 -0.61
N ASN A 102 10.68 -8.78 -1.43
CA ASN A 102 11.46 -7.55 -1.35
C ASN A 102 10.83 -6.47 -0.44
N VAL A 103 9.79 -6.81 0.32
CA VAL A 103 9.09 -5.88 1.21
C VAL A 103 9.17 -6.37 2.65
N ARG A 104 9.61 -5.52 3.56
CA ARG A 104 9.77 -5.83 4.99
C ARG A 104 9.08 -4.86 5.92
#